data_AF-A0A2D6UII8-F1
#
_entry.id   AF-A0A2D6UII8-F1
#
_cell.length_a   1.000
_cell.length_b   1.000
_cell.length_c   1.000
_cell.angle_alpha   90.00
_cell.angle_beta   90.00
_cell.angle_gamma   90.00
#
_symmetry.space_group_name_H-M   'P 1'
#
loop_
_entity.id
_entity.type
_entity.pdbx_description
1 polymer ?
#
loop_
_entity_poly.entity_id
_entity_poly.type
_entity_poly.pdbx_seq_one_letter_code
_entity_poly.pdbx_strand_id
1 'polypeptide(L)'
;NPDKIWIDHVEEQTIEPVLDAGYWAGMTLYPVTKCSPRRAVDILEKYPRERLLVNSSADWGPSDPFTLQESIVEFRRRGHSLQEAVEIYHNNPCRFLGQNTKWDIKPITISEE
;
A
#
# COMPACT_ATOMS: atom_id res chain seq x y z
N ASN A 1 -13.05 -5.50 -15.82
CA ASN A 1 -12.71 -4.28 -15.07
C ASN A 1 -11.63 -4.59 -14.04
N PRO A 2 -10.37 -4.85 -14.46
CA PRO A 2 -9.28 -5.17 -13.53
C PRO A 2 -9.02 -4.08 -12.48
N ASP A 3 -9.23 -2.82 -12.83
CA ASP A 3 -9.21 -1.63 -11.98
C ASP A 3 -10.20 -1.64 -10.80
N LYS A 4 -11.21 -2.52 -10.81
CA LYS A 4 -12.16 -2.74 -9.69
C LYS A 4 -11.76 -3.88 -8.76
N ILE A 5 -10.67 -4.60 -9.08
CA ILE A 5 -10.28 -5.81 -8.37
C ILE A 5 -8.95 -5.55 -7.66
N TRP A 6 -8.94 -5.88 -6.39
CA TRP A 6 -7.77 -5.85 -5.54
C TRP A 6 -7.37 -7.28 -5.20
N ILE A 7 -6.17 -7.67 -5.62
CA ILE A 7 -5.51 -8.90 -5.18
C ILE A 7 -4.62 -8.56 -3.98
N ASP A 8 -5.02 -9.03 -2.81
CA ASP A 8 -4.26 -8.82 -1.57
C ASP A 8 -3.23 -9.94 -1.33
N HIS A 9 -2.36 -9.75 -0.35
CA HIS A 9 -1.27 -10.66 0.03
C HIS A 9 -0.27 -10.95 -1.10
N VAL A 10 -0.02 -9.99 -1.98
CA VAL A 10 1.07 -10.13 -2.95
C VAL A 10 2.43 -10.07 -2.26
N GLU A 11 3.40 -10.71 -2.88
CA GLU A 11 4.82 -10.64 -2.51
C GLU A 11 5.66 -10.44 -3.78
N GLU A 12 6.98 -10.41 -3.65
CA GLU A 12 7.92 -10.02 -4.72
C GLU A 12 7.75 -10.85 -6.00
N GLN A 13 7.32 -12.10 -5.86
CA GLN A 13 7.13 -13.07 -6.95
C GLN A 13 5.77 -12.95 -7.64
N THR A 14 4.77 -12.36 -6.98
CA THR A 14 3.38 -12.35 -7.44
C THR A 14 2.88 -10.97 -7.82
N ILE A 15 3.57 -9.90 -7.40
CA ILE A 15 3.14 -8.54 -7.68
C ILE A 15 3.18 -8.18 -9.17
N GLU A 16 4.22 -8.57 -9.89
CA GLU A 16 4.39 -8.25 -11.32
C GLU A 16 3.23 -8.78 -12.18
N PRO A 17 2.86 -10.08 -12.14
CA PRO A 17 1.73 -10.57 -12.93
C PRO A 17 0.38 -9.96 -12.50
N VAL A 18 0.23 -9.53 -11.25
CA VAL A 18 -0.99 -8.83 -10.78
C VAL A 18 -1.09 -7.43 -11.41
N LEU A 19 0.02 -6.68 -11.43
CA LEU A 19 0.08 -5.36 -12.06
C LEU A 19 -0.06 -5.44 -13.58
N ASP A 20 0.60 -6.39 -14.23
CA ASP A 20 0.53 -6.61 -15.68
C ASP A 20 -0.89 -6.95 -16.15
N ALA A 21 -1.65 -7.67 -15.32
CA ALA A 21 -3.06 -7.95 -15.56
C ALA A 21 -3.99 -6.75 -15.28
N GLY A 22 -3.44 -5.63 -14.79
CA GLY A 22 -4.16 -4.39 -14.53
C GLY A 22 -4.92 -4.35 -13.20
N TYR A 23 -4.64 -5.26 -12.26
CA TYR A 23 -5.27 -5.26 -10.95
C TYR A 23 -4.63 -4.24 -9.98
N TRP A 24 -5.29 -3.99 -8.85
CA TRP A 24 -4.64 -3.40 -7.67
C TRP A 24 -3.91 -4.50 -6.89
N ALA A 25 -2.71 -4.20 -6.41
CA ALA A 25 -1.87 -5.13 -5.67
C ALA A 25 -1.70 -4.68 -4.21
N GLY A 26 -2.11 -5.52 -3.26
CA GLY A 26 -1.97 -5.27 -1.82
C GLY A 26 -0.85 -6.07 -1.19
N MET A 27 0.02 -5.38 -0.47
CA MET A 27 1.01 -6.01 0.41
C MET A 27 0.46 -6.03 1.83
N THR A 28 0.34 -7.23 2.38
CA THR A 28 -0.03 -7.41 3.78
C THR A 28 1.22 -7.49 4.65
N LEU A 29 1.30 -6.61 5.64
CA LEU A 29 2.40 -6.54 6.58
C LEU A 29 2.21 -7.57 7.68
N TYR A 30 2.92 -8.68 7.54
CA TYR A 30 2.98 -9.73 8.54
C TYR A 30 4.40 -10.33 8.51
N PRO A 31 5.35 -9.77 9.28
CA PRO A 31 6.79 -9.97 9.06
C PRO A 31 7.26 -11.42 9.06
N VAL A 32 6.54 -12.34 9.72
CA VAL A 32 6.92 -13.75 9.84
C VAL A 32 6.50 -14.58 8.62
N THR A 33 5.29 -14.37 8.09
CA THR A 33 4.72 -15.25 7.04
C THR A 33 4.37 -14.54 5.74
N LYS A 34 4.49 -13.20 5.68
CA LYS A 34 4.20 -12.33 4.53
C LYS A 34 5.28 -11.25 4.39
N CYS A 35 4.92 -10.05 3.94
CA CYS A 35 5.84 -8.93 3.83
C CYS A 35 6.18 -8.36 5.22
N SER A 36 7.46 -8.03 5.41
CA SER A 36 7.85 -7.10 6.46
C SER A 36 7.72 -5.65 5.94
N PRO A 37 7.67 -4.64 6.83
CA PRO A 37 7.69 -3.23 6.42
C PRO A 37 8.82 -2.91 5.44
N ARG A 38 10.03 -3.45 5.68
CA ARG A 38 11.19 -3.25 4.80
C ARG A 38 10.99 -3.86 3.42
N ARG A 39 10.48 -5.10 3.35
CA ARG A 39 10.19 -5.78 2.08
C ARG A 39 9.09 -5.06 1.30
N ALA A 40 8.06 -4.58 1.98
CA ALA A 40 7.01 -3.79 1.35
C ALA A 40 7.58 -2.50 0.74
N VAL A 41 8.48 -1.81 1.45
CA VAL A 41 9.18 -0.64 0.90
C VAL A 41 10.09 -1.00 -0.28
N ASP A 42 10.80 -2.13 -0.25
CA ASP A 42 11.59 -2.61 -1.40
C ASP A 42 10.70 -2.78 -2.65
N ILE A 43 9.48 -3.29 -2.47
CA ILE A 43 8.48 -3.44 -3.53
C ILE A 43 7.99 -2.07 -4.02
N LEU A 44 7.65 -1.14 -3.11
CA LEU A 44 7.23 0.23 -3.45
C LEU A 44 8.28 1.03 -4.24
N GLU A 45 9.56 0.68 -4.09
CA GLU A 45 10.67 1.29 -4.82
C GLU A 45 10.90 0.65 -6.20
N LYS A 46 10.50 -0.61 -6.38
CA LYS A 46 10.73 -1.37 -7.61
C LYS A 46 9.61 -1.21 -8.64
N TYR A 47 8.36 -1.06 -8.21
CA TYR A 47 7.19 -1.10 -9.09
C TYR A 47 6.44 0.25 -9.17
N PRO A 48 5.70 0.50 -10.27
CA PRO A 48 4.80 1.65 -10.36
C PRO A 48 3.80 1.68 -9.21
N ARG A 49 3.63 2.84 -8.58
CA ARG A 49 2.96 2.99 -7.28
C ARG A 49 1.46 3.25 -7.40
N GLU A 50 0.95 3.53 -8.60
CA GLU A 50 -0.41 4.04 -8.84
C GLU A 50 -1.51 3.04 -8.45
N ARG A 51 -1.16 1.75 -8.34
CA ARG A 51 -2.09 0.65 -8.00
C ARG A 51 -1.60 -0.23 -6.85
N LEU A 52 -0.76 0.33 -5.98
CA LEU A 52 -0.23 -0.37 -4.81
C LEU A 52 -0.97 0.03 -3.54
N LEU A 53 -1.19 -0.96 -2.68
CA LEU A 53 -1.85 -0.81 -1.38
C LEU A 53 -1.00 -1.52 -0.32
N VAL A 54 -0.98 -1.00 0.91
CA VAL A 54 -0.25 -1.59 2.05
C VAL A 54 -1.22 -1.75 3.22
N ASN A 55 -1.31 -2.97 3.75
CA ASN A 55 -2.30 -3.37 4.75
C ASN A 55 -1.60 -3.87 6.03
N SER A 56 -2.06 -3.42 7.21
CA SER A 56 -1.46 -3.79 8.51
C SER A 56 -1.81 -5.19 9.02
N SER A 57 -2.87 -5.84 8.50
CA SER A 57 -3.35 -7.15 8.99
C SER A 57 -3.59 -7.20 10.51
N ALA A 58 -4.13 -6.12 11.08
CA ALA A 58 -4.20 -5.87 12.52
C ALA A 58 -5.20 -6.75 13.31
N ASP A 59 -5.64 -7.88 12.76
CA ASP A 59 -6.74 -8.70 13.25
C ASP A 59 -6.43 -10.20 13.39
N TRP A 60 -5.24 -10.69 12.97
CA TRP A 60 -4.94 -12.12 12.96
C TRP A 60 -3.51 -12.50 13.39
N GLY A 61 -3.39 -13.44 14.35
CA GLY A 61 -2.12 -13.97 14.87
C GLY A 61 -1.37 -12.96 15.77
N PRO A 62 -0.03 -13.06 15.90
CA PRO A 62 0.81 -11.95 16.39
C PRO A 62 0.77 -10.78 15.38
N SER A 63 -0.34 -10.05 15.35
CA SER A 63 -0.53 -8.83 14.57
C SER A 63 -0.13 -7.61 15.37
N ASP A 64 0.50 -6.64 14.72
CA ASP A 64 0.85 -5.36 15.32
C ASP A 64 0.22 -4.22 14.50
N PRO A 65 -0.70 -3.42 15.08
CA PRO A 65 -1.33 -2.30 14.40
C PRO A 65 -0.33 -1.20 13.99
N PHE A 66 0.90 -1.22 14.50
CA PHE A 66 1.96 -0.27 14.14
C PHE A 66 2.75 -0.65 12.89
N THR A 67 2.57 -1.84 12.33
CA THR A 67 3.33 -2.27 11.13
C THR A 67 3.18 -1.33 9.94
N LEU A 68 2.00 -0.73 9.75
CA LEU A 68 1.76 0.25 8.70
C LEU A 68 2.60 1.53 8.92
N GLN A 69 2.65 1.99 10.17
CA GLN A 69 3.42 3.16 10.59
C GLN A 69 4.92 2.87 10.47
N GLU A 70 5.38 1.69 10.83
CA GLU A 70 6.75 1.25 10.62
C GLU A 70 7.13 1.27 9.13
N SER A 71 6.22 0.85 8.25
CA SER A 71 6.41 0.90 6.79
C SER A 71 6.49 2.34 6.29
N ILE A 72 5.64 3.24 6.79
CA ILE A 72 5.69 4.68 6.48
C ILE A 72 7.02 5.28 6.94
N VAL A 73 7.45 4.98 8.17
CA VAL A 73 8.72 5.49 8.73
C VAL A 73 9.90 4.97 7.93
N GLU A 74 9.92 3.68 7.59
CA GLU A 74 10.97 3.09 6.75
C GLU A 74 11.01 3.75 5.37
N PHE A 75 9.85 3.96 4.73
CA PHE A 75 9.74 4.64 3.45
C PHE A 75 10.30 6.08 3.53
N ARG A 76 9.91 6.84 4.55
CA ARG A 76 10.41 8.21 4.77
C ARG A 76 11.91 8.23 5.10
N ARG A 77 12.40 7.24 5.87
CA ARG A 77 13.82 7.09 6.22
C ARG A 77 14.70 6.83 4.99
N ARG A 78 14.15 6.24 3.93
CA ARG A 78 14.82 6.05 2.63
C ARG A 78 14.82 7.28 1.72
N GLY A 79 14.26 8.41 2.18
CA GLY A 79 14.32 9.69 1.48
C GLY A 79 13.07 10.05 0.68
N HIS A 80 12.04 9.20 0.66
CA HIS A 80 10.77 9.53 0.00
C HIS A 80 10.03 10.64 0.76
N SER A 81 9.40 11.56 0.03
CA SER A 81 8.70 12.73 0.56
C SER A 81 7.43 12.37 1.35
N LEU A 82 6.91 13.33 2.12
CA LEU A 82 5.66 13.13 2.86
C LEU A 82 4.50 12.98 1.87
N GLN A 83 4.54 13.75 0.77
CA GLN A 83 3.55 13.65 -0.30
C GLN A 83 3.56 12.27 -0.95
N GLU A 84 4.73 11.67 -1.22
CA GLU A 84 4.80 10.30 -1.74
C GLU A 84 4.26 9.26 -0.75
N ALA A 85 4.52 9.43 0.55
CA ALA A 85 3.93 8.56 1.56
C ALA A 85 2.40 8.70 1.59
N VAL A 86 1.87 9.92 1.59
CA VAL A 86 0.43 10.19 1.53
C VAL A 86 -0.19 9.58 0.27
N GLU A 87 0.52 9.63 -0.85
CA GLU A 87 0.05 9.07 -2.11
C GLU A 87 -0.21 7.56 -1.99
N ILE A 88 0.72 6.82 -1.41
CA ILE A 88 0.64 5.35 -1.29
C ILE A 88 -0.28 4.93 -0.14
N TYR A 89 -0.06 5.49 1.06
CA TYR A 89 -0.66 5.01 2.29
C TYR A 89 -2.04 5.60 2.57
N HIS A 90 -2.45 6.65 1.84
CA HIS A 90 -3.77 7.28 1.98
C HIS A 90 -4.50 7.44 0.64
N ASN A 91 -3.88 8.08 -0.36
CA ASN A 91 -4.58 8.42 -1.61
C ASN A 91 -4.94 7.18 -2.43
N ASN A 92 -4.06 6.20 -2.53
CA ASN A 92 -4.34 4.95 -3.24
C ASN A 92 -5.56 4.20 -2.66
N PRO A 93 -5.65 3.93 -1.34
CA PRO A 93 -6.86 3.40 -0.73
C PRO A 93 -8.10 4.25 -1.04
N CYS A 94 -7.99 5.59 -0.96
CA CYS A 94 -9.09 6.50 -1.28
C CYS A 94 -9.56 6.37 -2.74
N ARG A 95 -8.64 6.21 -3.69
CA ARG A 95 -8.97 6.01 -5.11
C ARG A 95 -9.64 4.66 -5.35
N PHE A 96 -9.12 3.59 -4.74
CA PHE A 96 -9.71 2.27 -4.90
C PHE A 96 -11.11 2.19 -4.28
N LEU A 97 -11.25 2.59 -3.01
CA LEU A 97 -12.52 2.55 -2.27
C LEU A 97 -13.52 3.60 -2.76
N GLY A 98 -13.03 4.73 -3.29
CA GLY A 98 -13.81 5.80 -3.90
C GLY A 98 -14.58 5.40 -5.15
N GLN A 99 -14.35 4.20 -5.69
CA GLN A 99 -15.21 3.59 -6.71
C GLN A 99 -16.61 3.27 -6.17
N ASN A 100 -16.78 3.18 -4.85
CA ASN A 100 -18.08 3.11 -4.20
C ASN A 100 -18.59 4.53 -3.89
N THR A 101 -19.79 4.86 -4.35
CA THR A 101 -20.39 6.21 -4.17
C THR A 101 -20.68 6.56 -2.71
N LYS A 102 -20.68 5.57 -1.81
CA LYS A 102 -20.82 5.78 -0.36
C LYS A 102 -19.51 6.12 0.34
N TRP A 103 -18.37 6.03 -0.35
CA TRP A 103 -17.06 6.37 0.20
C TRP A 103 -16.80 7.87 0.07
N ASP A 104 -16.57 8.53 1.22
CA ASP A 104 -16.47 9.98 1.33
C ASP A 104 -15.05 10.50 1.57
N ILE A 105 -14.10 9.63 1.92
CA ILE A 105 -12.70 10.02 2.10
C ILE A 105 -12.03 10.27 0.74
N LYS A 106 -11.44 11.46 0.57
CA LYS A 106 -10.81 11.91 -0.67
C LYS A 106 -9.28 11.84 -0.61
N PRO A 107 -8.61 11.68 -1.77
CA PRO A 107 -7.19 11.94 -1.87
C PRO A 107 -6.86 13.37 -1.40
N ILE A 108 -5.72 13.53 -0.75
CA ILE A 108 -5.24 14.81 -0.23
C ILE A 108 -3.86 15.16 -0.83
N THR A 109 -3.53 16.43 -0.80
CA THR A 109 -2.20 16.96 -1.13
C THR A 109 -1.70 17.74 0.07
N ILE A 110 -0.45 17.51 0.44
CA ILE A 110 0.23 18.26 1.49
C ILE A 110 0.68 19.58 0.89
N SER A 111 0.18 20.69 1.43
CA SER A 111 0.76 22.00 1.20
C SER A 111 1.95 22.18 2.13
N GLU A 112 3.08 22.59 1.58
CA GLU A 112 4.14 23.19 2.38
C GLU A 112 3.74 24.64 2.64
N GLU A 113 3.58 25.00 3.92
CA GLU A 113 3.50 26.41 4.35
C GLU A 113 4.86 27.09 4.20
#